data_AF-A0A0G4K3M4-F1
#
_entry.id   AF-A0A0G4K3M4-F1
#
_cell.length_a   1.000
_cell.length_b   1.000
_cell.length_c   1.000
_cell.angle_alpha   90.00
_cell.angle_beta   90.00
_cell.angle_gamma   90.00
#
_symmetry.space_group_name_H-M   'P 1'
#
loop_
_entity.id
_entity.type
_entity.pdbx_description
1 polymer ?
#
loop_
_entity_poly.entity_id
_entity_poly.type
_entity_poly.pdbx_seq_one_letter_code
_entity_poly.pdbx_strand_id
1 'polypeptide(L)'
;MKTLSIISIVSILLIISCTKDYGVKVTKPGADLILSKMQSGNWAGASANGNTLNISGSTGLNGNYTFEEPVLGIGGVYKDSNGGYIMAAPAGNELYVVKMNDEAKKAVDAILDILDDEGGEAVVGNLISAVIDNGADKIDLSNSDEILKGTNLPADKKAEIENILKNSQGGFTAGEAIK
;
A
#
# COMPACT_ATOMS: atom_id res chain seq x y z
N MET A 1 -39.85 48.68 19.47
CA MET A 1 -39.19 48.26 18.22
C MET A 1 -37.66 48.34 18.32
N LYS A 2 -37.03 47.62 19.27
CA LYS A 2 -35.55 47.54 19.36
C LYS A 2 -35.04 46.15 19.76
N THR A 3 -35.88 45.30 20.35
CA THR A 3 -35.54 43.92 20.74
C THR A 3 -35.85 42.86 19.66
N LEU A 4 -36.78 43.14 18.75
CA LEU A 4 -37.13 42.23 17.65
C LEU A 4 -36.09 42.21 16.51
N SER A 5 -35.28 43.26 16.35
CA SER A 5 -34.25 43.32 15.30
C SER A 5 -32.96 42.57 15.66
N ILE A 6 -32.72 42.28 16.94
CA ILE A 6 -31.49 41.61 17.39
C ILE A 6 -31.58 40.08 17.20
N ILE A 7 -32.77 39.50 17.41
CA ILE A 7 -32.98 38.05 17.25
C ILE A 7 -32.81 37.62 15.78
N SER A 8 -33.22 38.46 14.82
CA SER A 8 -33.10 38.14 13.38
C SER A 8 -31.66 38.15 12.85
N ILE A 9 -30.73 38.87 13.49
CA ILE A 9 -29.33 38.94 13.08
C ILE A 9 -28.57 37.70 13.58
N VAL A 10 -28.92 37.18 14.75
CA VAL A 10 -28.33 35.95 15.30
C VAL A 10 -28.74 34.72 14.49
N SER A 11 -29.96 34.69 13.95
CA SER A 11 -30.43 33.58 13.10
C SER A 11 -29.70 33.47 11.75
N ILE A 12 -29.16 34.57 11.22
CA ILE A 12 -28.46 34.58 9.92
C ILE A 12 -26.99 34.13 10.07
N LEU A 13 -26.36 34.34 11.24
CA LEU A 13 -24.99 33.90 11.52
C LEU A 13 -24.85 32.38 11.70
N LEU A 14 -25.95 31.66 11.96
CA LEU A 14 -25.94 30.20 12.12
C LEU A 14 -25.94 29.44 10.78
N ILE A 15 -26.30 30.09 9.67
CA ILE A 15 -26.39 29.42 8.35
C ILE A 15 -25.05 29.45 7.61
N ILE A 16 -24.14 30.38 7.95
CA ILE A 16 -22.83 30.51 7.30
C ILE A 16 -21.80 29.51 7.87
N SER A 17 -22.05 28.95 9.07
CA SER A 17 -21.15 27.98 9.71
C SER A 17 -21.30 26.53 9.20
N CYS A 18 -22.20 26.28 8.24
CA CYS A 18 -22.38 24.96 7.61
C CYS A 18 -21.83 24.88 6.17
N THR A 19 -20.93 25.78 5.79
CA THR A 19 -20.03 25.54 4.65
C THR A 19 -18.66 25.09 5.14
N LYS A 20 -18.64 24.12 6.08
CA LYS A 20 -17.48 23.23 6.13
C LYS A 20 -17.54 22.45 4.83
N ASP A 21 -16.55 22.71 3.98
CA ASP A 21 -16.20 21.86 2.85
C ASP A 21 -16.43 20.40 3.23
N TYR A 22 -17.55 19.83 2.80
CA TYR A 22 -17.75 18.40 2.69
C TYR A 22 -17.02 17.89 1.43
N GLY A 23 -15.89 18.51 1.09
CA GLY A 23 -14.82 17.81 0.43
C GLY A 23 -14.41 16.72 1.39
N VAL A 24 -14.96 15.53 1.18
CA VAL A 24 -14.40 14.29 1.71
C VAL A 24 -12.97 14.28 1.20
N LYS A 25 -12.04 14.85 1.98
CA LYS A 25 -10.64 14.50 1.86
C LYS A 25 -10.65 13.03 2.21
N VAL A 26 -10.52 12.19 1.19
CA VAL A 26 -10.10 10.80 1.36
C VAL A 26 -8.72 10.90 1.99
N THR A 27 -8.69 11.04 3.31
CA THR A 27 -7.47 10.91 4.08
C THR A 27 -7.10 9.45 3.92
N LYS A 28 -5.95 9.18 3.28
CA LYS A 28 -5.36 7.85 3.24
C LYS A 28 -5.47 7.22 4.65
N PRO A 29 -5.80 5.93 4.76
CA PRO A 29 -5.67 5.21 6.02
C PRO A 29 -4.33 5.55 6.66
N GLY A 30 -4.32 6.02 7.91
CA GLY A 30 -3.05 6.23 8.61
C GLY A 30 -2.30 4.91 8.75
N ALA A 31 -0.98 4.96 8.88
CA ALA A 31 -0.13 3.78 9.06
C ALA A 31 -0.65 2.85 10.18
N ASP A 32 -1.21 3.42 11.25
CA ASP A 32 -1.84 2.67 12.35
C ASP A 32 -3.06 1.85 11.93
N LEU A 33 -3.89 2.37 11.01
CA LEU A 33 -5.08 1.67 10.52
C LEU A 33 -4.68 0.49 9.63
N ILE A 34 -3.68 0.69 8.77
CA ILE A 34 -3.16 -0.40 7.95
C ILE A 34 -2.44 -1.41 8.82
N LEU A 35 -1.59 -1.00 9.75
CA LEU A 35 -0.96 -1.90 10.72
C LEU A 35 -1.99 -2.72 11.51
N SER A 36 -3.08 -2.09 11.96
CA SER A 36 -4.18 -2.77 12.63
C SER A 36 -4.86 -3.82 11.73
N LYS A 37 -5.10 -3.50 10.45
CA LYS A 37 -5.58 -4.48 9.46
C LYS A 37 -4.55 -5.59 9.23
N MET A 38 -3.26 -5.29 9.20
CA MET A 38 -2.21 -6.28 9.01
C MET A 38 -2.02 -7.21 10.23
N GLN A 39 -2.53 -6.81 11.40
CA GLN A 39 -2.50 -7.61 12.64
C GLN A 39 -3.79 -8.34 12.95
N SER A 40 -4.94 -7.89 12.42
CA SER A 40 -6.26 -8.42 12.81
C SER A 40 -7.29 -8.47 11.68
N GLY A 41 -6.85 -8.21 10.45
CA GLY A 41 -7.70 -8.19 9.26
C GLY A 41 -8.20 -9.57 8.89
N ASN A 42 -9.39 -9.59 8.31
CA ASN A 42 -10.02 -10.80 7.79
C ASN A 42 -10.48 -10.53 6.37
N TRP A 43 -10.04 -11.37 5.45
CA TRP A 43 -10.35 -11.34 4.03
C TRP A 43 -10.89 -12.72 3.62
N ALA A 44 -11.64 -12.78 2.54
CA ALA A 44 -12.03 -14.07 2.01
C ALA A 44 -10.77 -14.79 1.49
N GLY A 45 -10.47 -15.95 2.05
CA GLY A 45 -9.25 -16.70 1.75
C GLY A 45 -7.98 -16.28 2.49
N ALA A 46 -8.02 -15.27 3.38
CA ALA A 46 -6.88 -14.90 4.22
C ALA A 46 -7.27 -14.25 5.56
N SER A 47 -6.48 -14.46 6.61
CA SER A 47 -6.72 -13.82 7.91
C SER A 47 -5.42 -13.49 8.63
N ALA A 48 -5.32 -12.28 9.18
CA ALA A 48 -4.24 -11.86 10.05
C ALA A 48 -4.63 -12.03 11.52
N ASN A 49 -3.72 -12.58 12.32
CA ASN A 49 -3.85 -12.70 13.76
C ASN A 49 -2.49 -12.44 14.44
N GLY A 50 -2.35 -11.26 15.04
CA GLY A 50 -1.09 -10.76 15.57
C GLY A 50 -0.05 -10.67 14.46
N ASN A 51 1.05 -11.40 14.61
CA ASN A 51 2.13 -11.41 13.62
C ASN A 51 1.97 -12.51 12.57
N THR A 52 0.83 -13.21 12.50
CA THR A 52 0.64 -14.30 11.53
C THR A 52 -0.42 -13.93 10.51
N LEU A 53 -0.08 -13.99 9.23
CA LEU A 53 -1.03 -13.98 8.13
C LEU A 53 -1.20 -15.42 7.62
N ASN A 54 -2.42 -15.93 7.67
CA ASN A 54 -2.79 -17.19 7.03
C ASN A 54 -3.44 -16.89 5.68
N ILE A 55 -3.01 -17.58 4.63
CA ILE A 55 -3.65 -17.57 3.31
C ILE A 55 -4.05 -19.01 2.99
N SER A 56 -5.30 -19.20 2.59
CA SER A 56 -5.87 -20.52 2.29
C SER A 56 -6.71 -20.57 0.99
N GLY A 57 -6.94 -19.42 0.35
CA GLY A 57 -7.71 -19.30 -0.89
C GLY A 57 -6.87 -19.21 -2.19
N SER A 58 -5.54 -19.30 -2.12
CA SER A 58 -4.65 -19.08 -3.27
C SER A 58 -4.13 -20.39 -3.86
N THR A 59 -3.79 -20.40 -5.15
CA THR A 59 -3.17 -21.58 -5.78
C THR A 59 -1.66 -21.68 -5.52
N GLY A 60 -1.00 -20.55 -5.21
CA GLY A 60 0.46 -20.47 -5.08
C GLY A 60 0.97 -19.79 -3.81
N LEU A 61 0.06 -19.22 -3.01
CA LEU A 61 0.36 -18.44 -1.80
C LEU A 61 -0.29 -19.03 -0.55
N ASN A 62 -0.78 -20.28 -0.60
CA ASN A 62 -1.32 -20.92 0.59
C ASN A 62 -0.23 -21.17 1.63
N GLY A 63 -0.48 -20.75 2.86
CA GLY A 63 0.46 -20.94 3.94
C GLY A 63 0.26 -19.99 5.12
N ASN A 64 1.17 -20.12 6.08
CA ASN A 64 1.32 -19.18 7.18
C ASN A 64 2.56 -18.33 6.93
N TYR A 65 2.39 -17.03 7.12
CA TYR A 65 3.44 -16.03 6.94
C TYR A 65 3.59 -15.22 8.21
N THR A 66 4.82 -14.95 8.62
CA THR A 66 5.12 -14.15 9.81
C THR A 66 5.43 -12.73 9.40
N PHE A 67 4.70 -11.77 9.97
CA PHE A 67 4.92 -10.35 9.78
C PHE A 67 6.36 -9.98 10.19
N GLU A 68 7.09 -9.33 9.29
CA GLU A 68 8.42 -8.79 9.58
C GLU A 68 8.38 -7.29 9.78
N GLU A 69 7.88 -6.55 8.79
CA GLU A 69 7.92 -5.10 8.81
C GLU A 69 6.77 -4.45 8.04
N PRO A 70 6.33 -3.24 8.46
CA PRO A 70 5.35 -2.47 7.71
C PRO A 70 5.97 -1.89 6.44
N VAL A 71 5.15 -1.72 5.40
CA VAL A 71 5.54 -1.03 4.17
C VAL A 71 4.74 0.26 4.08
N LEU A 72 5.39 1.37 4.46
CA LEU A 72 4.92 2.76 4.34
C LEU A 72 3.42 2.96 4.59
N GLY A 73 2.86 2.33 5.61
CA GLY A 73 1.44 2.46 5.93
C GLY A 73 0.47 2.00 4.83
N ILE A 74 0.91 1.29 3.79
CA ILE A 74 0.07 0.70 2.72
C ILE A 74 0.02 -0.83 2.78
N GLY A 75 0.91 -1.46 3.54
CA GLY A 75 0.96 -2.90 3.67
C GLY A 75 2.03 -3.39 4.63
N GLY A 76 2.50 -4.61 4.40
CA GLY A 76 3.56 -5.24 5.18
C GLY A 76 4.27 -6.34 4.42
N VAL A 77 5.53 -6.57 4.79
CA VAL A 77 6.30 -7.74 4.37
C VAL A 77 6.09 -8.85 5.38
N TYR A 78 5.88 -10.06 4.86
CA TYR A 78 5.81 -11.27 5.66
C TYR A 78 6.80 -12.28 5.12
N LYS A 79 7.35 -13.07 6.03
CA LYS A 79 8.23 -14.19 5.73
C LYS A 79 7.46 -15.49 5.72
N ASP A 80 7.72 -16.34 4.73
CA ASP A 80 7.20 -17.69 4.69
C ASP A 80 8.04 -18.64 5.58
N SER A 81 7.52 -19.83 5.87
CA SER A 81 8.24 -20.83 6.68
C SER A 81 9.47 -21.44 5.99
N ASN A 82 9.62 -21.25 4.68
CA ASN A 82 10.63 -21.84 3.80
C ASN A 82 11.75 -20.85 3.41
N GLY A 83 11.72 -19.63 3.92
CA GLY A 83 12.72 -18.59 3.66
C GLY A 83 12.38 -17.59 2.55
N GLY A 84 11.22 -17.68 1.90
CA GLY A 84 10.72 -16.70 0.94
C GLY A 84 9.94 -15.56 1.60
N TYR A 85 9.58 -14.55 0.81
CA TYR A 85 8.85 -13.37 1.27
C TYR A 85 7.57 -13.16 0.49
N ILE A 86 6.60 -12.52 1.13
CA ILE A 86 5.47 -11.90 0.46
C ILE A 86 5.35 -10.44 0.90
N MET A 87 4.93 -9.60 -0.03
CA MET A 87 4.41 -8.28 0.26
C MET A 87 2.89 -8.37 0.18
N ALA A 88 2.21 -7.87 1.20
CA ALA A 88 0.75 -7.85 1.24
C ALA A 88 0.24 -6.43 1.48
N ALA A 89 -0.78 -6.03 0.74
CA ALA A 89 -1.42 -4.72 0.86
C ALA A 89 -2.95 -4.87 0.88
N PRO A 90 -3.64 -4.39 1.92
CA PRO A 90 -5.09 -4.53 2.02
C PRO A 90 -5.80 -3.47 1.18
N ALA A 91 -6.81 -3.87 0.43
CA ALA A 91 -7.65 -2.99 -0.38
C ALA A 91 -9.13 -3.31 -0.18
N GLY A 92 -9.76 -2.61 0.75
CA GLY A 92 -11.16 -2.87 1.12
C GLY A 92 -11.33 -4.28 1.71
N ASN A 93 -12.03 -5.14 0.96
CA ASN A 93 -12.30 -6.54 1.31
C ASN A 93 -11.32 -7.53 0.66
N GLU A 94 -10.38 -7.02 -0.13
CA GLU A 94 -9.37 -7.82 -0.82
C GLU A 94 -8.00 -7.64 -0.15
N LEU A 95 -7.15 -8.65 -0.28
CA LEU A 95 -5.74 -8.58 0.10
C LEU A 95 -4.89 -8.84 -1.14
N TYR A 96 -4.19 -7.83 -1.60
CA TYR A 96 -3.22 -7.97 -2.68
C TYR A 96 -1.94 -8.56 -2.13
N VAL A 97 -1.45 -9.62 -2.75
CA VAL A 97 -0.26 -10.34 -2.28
C VAL A 97 0.67 -10.57 -3.46
N VAL A 98 1.94 -10.26 -3.25
CA VAL A 98 3.02 -10.48 -4.21
C VAL A 98 4.11 -11.31 -3.56
N LYS A 99 4.56 -12.38 -4.22
CA LYS A 99 5.67 -13.22 -3.75
C LYS A 99 7.02 -12.67 -4.21
N MET A 100 7.97 -12.63 -3.30
CA MET A 100 9.30 -12.08 -3.47
C MET A 100 10.37 -13.08 -3.01
N ASN A 101 11.48 -13.13 -3.73
CA ASN A 101 12.73 -13.72 -3.23
C ASN A 101 13.52 -12.69 -2.39
N ASP A 102 14.66 -13.10 -1.84
CA ASP A 102 15.52 -12.24 -1.03
C ASP A 102 16.02 -10.98 -1.78
N GLU A 103 16.25 -11.09 -3.09
CA GLU A 103 16.75 -9.98 -3.91
C GLU A 103 15.65 -8.94 -4.16
N ALA A 104 14.43 -9.38 -4.44
CA ALA A 104 13.26 -8.50 -4.54
C ALA A 104 12.93 -7.85 -3.19
N LYS A 105 13.05 -8.59 -2.08
CA LYS A 105 12.91 -8.00 -0.74
C LYS A 105 13.92 -6.87 -0.53
N LYS A 106 15.21 -7.14 -0.75
CA LYS A 106 16.26 -6.11 -0.61
C LYS A 106 16.04 -4.91 -1.50
N ALA A 107 15.49 -5.11 -2.70
CA ALA A 107 15.14 -4.01 -3.59
C ALA A 107 14.00 -3.17 -3.03
N VAL A 108 12.95 -3.79 -2.48
CA VAL A 108 11.89 -3.08 -1.77
C VAL A 108 12.48 -2.29 -0.61
N ASP A 109 13.24 -2.92 0.28
CA ASP A 109 13.84 -2.25 1.44
C ASP A 109 14.69 -1.05 1.01
N ALA A 110 15.52 -1.21 -0.02
CA ALA A 110 16.34 -0.12 -0.56
C ALA A 110 15.49 1.01 -1.17
N ILE A 111 14.37 0.70 -1.84
CA ILE A 111 13.43 1.71 -2.33
C ILE A 111 12.82 2.50 -1.17
N LEU A 112 12.43 1.79 -0.10
CA LEU A 112 11.86 2.40 1.11
C LEU A 112 12.87 3.28 1.83
N ASP A 113 14.16 2.93 1.83
CA ASP A 113 15.23 3.73 2.44
C ASP A 113 15.56 5.01 1.66
N ILE A 114 15.34 4.99 0.33
CA ILE A 114 15.67 6.11 -0.57
C ILE A 114 14.55 7.14 -0.61
N LEU A 115 13.31 6.67 -0.51
CA LEU A 115 12.11 7.45 -0.74
C LEU A 115 11.50 7.94 0.58
N ASP A 116 10.81 9.06 0.50
CA ASP A 116 9.86 9.43 1.54
C ASP A 116 8.63 8.52 1.48
N ASP A 117 7.82 8.56 2.54
CA ASP A 117 6.63 7.71 2.65
C ASP A 117 5.71 7.88 1.42
N GLU A 118 5.47 9.11 0.96
CA GLU A 118 4.56 9.36 -0.16
C GLU A 118 5.10 8.82 -1.51
N GLY A 119 6.39 9.02 -1.79
CA GLY A 119 7.04 8.51 -2.99
C GLY A 119 7.13 6.98 -2.98
N GLY A 120 7.53 6.39 -1.85
CA GLY A 120 7.67 4.94 -1.73
C GLY A 120 6.33 4.22 -1.76
N GLU A 121 5.27 4.79 -1.17
CA GLU A 121 3.90 4.26 -1.27
C GLU A 121 3.46 4.14 -2.73
N ALA A 122 3.70 5.18 -3.54
CA ALA A 122 3.34 5.20 -4.94
C ALA A 122 4.10 4.13 -5.74
N VAL A 123 5.42 4.05 -5.53
CA VAL A 123 6.28 3.07 -6.21
C VAL A 123 5.89 1.64 -5.85
N VAL A 124 5.71 1.34 -4.57
CA VAL A 124 5.30 0.02 -4.10
C VAL A 124 3.88 -0.31 -4.58
N GLY A 125 2.95 0.63 -4.54
CA GLY A 125 1.58 0.43 -5.03
C GLY A 125 1.53 0.13 -6.53
N ASN A 126 2.30 0.86 -7.33
CA ASN A 126 2.44 0.60 -8.77
C ASN A 126 3.09 -0.75 -9.04
N LEU A 127 4.10 -1.13 -8.25
CA LEU A 127 4.74 -2.44 -8.33
C LEU A 127 3.75 -3.58 -8.06
N ILE A 128 3.01 -3.51 -6.94
CA ILE A 128 1.98 -4.51 -6.61
C ILE A 128 0.97 -4.62 -7.75
N SER A 129 0.47 -3.48 -8.24
CA SER A 129 -0.51 -3.43 -9.33
C SER A 129 0.06 -4.04 -10.61
N ALA A 130 1.30 -3.72 -10.98
CA ALA A 130 1.95 -4.25 -12.16
C ALA A 130 2.11 -5.79 -12.11
N VAL A 131 2.42 -6.35 -10.93
CA VAL A 131 2.52 -7.81 -10.75
C VAL A 131 1.17 -8.48 -10.94
N ILE A 132 0.11 -7.90 -10.37
CA ILE A 132 -1.23 -8.48 -10.41
C ILE A 132 -1.83 -8.37 -11.81
N ASP A 133 -1.71 -7.21 -12.46
CA ASP A 133 -2.36 -6.95 -13.74
C ASP A 133 -1.65 -7.68 -14.90
N ASN A 134 -0.31 -7.78 -14.87
CA ASN A 134 0.46 -8.34 -15.96
C ASN A 134 0.96 -9.77 -15.70
N GLY A 135 1.03 -10.19 -14.45
CA GLY A 135 1.72 -11.41 -14.02
C GLY A 135 3.21 -11.15 -13.76
N ALA A 136 3.74 -11.79 -12.71
CA ALA A 136 5.09 -11.57 -12.22
C ALA A 136 6.20 -11.85 -13.25
N ASP A 137 5.97 -12.80 -14.15
CA ASP A 137 6.88 -13.20 -15.23
C ASP A 137 6.93 -12.20 -16.41
N LYS A 138 6.00 -11.26 -16.46
CA LYS A 138 5.86 -10.29 -17.55
C LYS A 138 6.15 -8.85 -17.16
N ILE A 139 6.48 -8.61 -15.89
CA ILE A 139 6.89 -7.28 -15.46
C ILE A 139 8.27 -6.96 -16.02
N ASP A 140 8.36 -5.89 -16.78
CA ASP A 140 9.63 -5.31 -17.19
C ASP A 140 10.09 -4.27 -16.17
N LEU A 141 10.85 -4.70 -15.16
CA LEU A 141 11.46 -3.81 -14.16
C LEU A 141 12.60 -2.95 -14.73
N SER A 142 13.02 -3.19 -15.98
CA SER A 142 13.99 -2.32 -16.66
C SER A 142 13.32 -1.08 -17.28
N ASN A 143 12.00 -1.10 -17.43
CA ASN A 143 11.18 0.05 -17.81
C ASN A 143 10.40 0.57 -16.59
N SER A 144 11.08 1.41 -15.81
CA SER A 144 10.60 1.95 -14.54
C SER A 144 9.48 2.97 -14.67
N ASP A 145 9.15 3.48 -15.87
CA ASP A 145 8.26 4.64 -16.03
C ASP A 145 6.85 4.38 -15.49
N GLU A 146 6.31 3.17 -15.65
CA GLU A 146 5.01 2.79 -15.08
C GLU A 146 5.10 2.54 -13.56
N ILE A 147 6.23 2.02 -13.07
CA ILE A 147 6.46 1.76 -11.64
C ILE A 147 6.67 3.07 -10.87
N LEU A 148 7.36 4.05 -11.47
CA LEU A 148 7.67 5.36 -10.89
C LEU A 148 6.61 6.41 -11.23
N LYS A 149 5.51 6.00 -11.86
CA LYS A 149 4.42 6.90 -12.26
C LYS A 149 3.79 7.58 -11.06
N GLY A 150 3.55 8.89 -11.19
CA GLY A 150 2.96 9.69 -10.11
C GLY A 150 3.94 10.11 -9.03
N THR A 151 5.23 9.78 -9.17
CA THR A 151 6.30 10.28 -8.30
C THR A 151 6.86 11.59 -8.86
N ASN A 152 7.23 12.54 -7.99
CA ASN A 152 7.90 13.80 -8.37
C ASN A 152 9.40 13.76 -8.02
N LEU A 153 10.05 12.62 -8.29
CA LEU A 153 11.42 12.39 -7.85
C LEU A 153 12.44 13.22 -8.65
N PRO A 154 13.47 13.74 -7.96
CA PRO A 154 14.68 14.21 -8.61
C PRO A 154 15.30 13.15 -9.54
N ALA A 155 15.98 13.59 -10.60
CA ALA A 155 16.52 12.68 -11.63
C ALA A 155 17.55 11.67 -11.08
N ASP A 156 18.36 12.08 -10.10
CA ASP A 156 19.31 11.22 -9.41
C ASP A 156 18.60 10.13 -8.60
N LYS A 157 17.53 10.48 -7.88
CA LYS A 157 16.71 9.51 -7.12
C LYS A 157 15.94 8.57 -8.03
N LYS A 158 15.41 9.07 -9.15
CA LYS A 158 14.78 8.23 -10.18
C LYS A 158 15.76 7.17 -10.72
N ALA A 159 16.98 7.59 -11.07
CA ALA A 159 18.01 6.69 -11.57
C ALA A 159 18.51 5.68 -10.52
N GLU A 160 18.54 6.06 -9.24
CA GLU A 160 18.87 5.16 -8.12
C GLU A 160 17.86 4.01 -8.04
N ILE A 161 16.56 4.33 -8.07
CA ILE A 161 15.49 3.33 -8.00
C ILE A 161 15.43 2.46 -9.25
N GLU A 162 15.62 3.05 -10.43
CA GLU A 162 15.73 2.31 -11.70
C GLU A 162 16.78 1.20 -11.63
N ASN A 163 17.95 1.51 -11.07
CA ASN A 163 19.01 0.52 -10.91
C ASN A 163 18.61 -0.58 -9.92
N ILE A 164 17.93 -0.23 -8.82
CA ILE A 164 17.46 -1.21 -7.83
C ILE A 164 16.41 -2.14 -8.43
N LEU A 165 15.41 -1.61 -9.14
CA LEU A 165 14.37 -2.38 -9.83
C LEU A 165 14.99 -3.32 -10.88
N LYS A 166 15.93 -2.81 -11.69
CA LYS A 166 16.63 -3.62 -12.69
C LYS A 166 17.41 -4.79 -12.06
N ASN A 167 18.06 -4.56 -10.93
CA ASN A 167 18.82 -5.60 -10.23
C ASN A 167 17.94 -6.65 -9.54
N SER A 168 16.63 -6.40 -9.41
CA SER A 168 15.66 -7.36 -8.83
C SER A 168 14.79 -8.05 -9.87
N GLN A 169 15.16 -7.95 -11.15
CA GLN A 169 14.41 -8.57 -12.24
C GLN A 169 14.30 -10.09 -12.05
N GLY A 170 13.07 -10.60 -12.09
CA GLY A 170 12.75 -12.01 -11.82
C GLY A 170 12.64 -12.37 -10.34
N GLY A 171 12.84 -11.41 -9.42
CA GLY A 171 12.69 -11.64 -7.98
C GLY A 171 11.22 -11.67 -7.50
N PHE A 172 10.32 -11.06 -8.26
CA PHE A 172 8.88 -11.16 -8.07
C PHE A 172 8.37 -12.36 -8.85
N THR A 173 7.63 -13.26 -8.19
CA THR A 173 7.34 -14.60 -8.76
C THR A 173 5.86 -14.99 -8.78
N ALA A 174 5.00 -14.24 -8.07
CA ALA A 174 3.55 -14.39 -8.13
C ALA A 174 2.87 -13.10 -7.67
N GLY A 175 1.68 -12.81 -8.19
CA GLY A 175 0.81 -11.73 -7.72
C GLY A 175 -0.65 -12.16 -7.80
N GLU A 176 -1.40 -11.96 -6.73
CA GLU A 176 -2.81 -12.33 -6.65
C GLU A 176 -3.59 -11.36 -5.76
N ALA A 177 -4.86 -11.14 -6.12
CA ALA A 177 -5.83 -10.53 -5.23
C ALA A 177 -6.61 -11.64 -4.52
N ILE A 178 -6.44 -11.76 -3.21
CA ILE A 178 -7.14 -12.74 -2.37
C ILE A 178 -8.56 -12.21 -2.07
N LYS A 179 -9.59 -12.97 -2.45
CA LYS A 179 -11.02 -12.57 -2.49
C LYS A 179 -11.97 -13.67 -2.04
#